data_AF-A0A7V9ICB5-F1
#
_entry.id   AF-A0A7V9ICB5-F1
#
_cell.length_a   1.000
_cell.length_b   1.000
_cell.length_c   1.000
_cell.angle_alpha   90.00
_cell.angle_beta   90.00
_cell.angle_gamma   90.00
#
_symmetry.space_group_name_H-M   'P 1'
#
loop_
_entity.id
_entity.type
_entity.pdbx_description
1 polymer ?
#
loop_
_entity_poly.entity_id
_entity_poly.type
_entity_poly.pdbx_seq_one_letter_code
_entity_poly.pdbx_strand_id
1 'polypeptide(L)'
;MKIEAICDTCGRTFLLSQIGPDSDAPGRCPFCGARFARHYSPVLVETVKEAELAVARAVLVLGRLQSMETGFDIDIEKLLSTLAEQVRAHEVPSKSPSR
;
A
#
# COMPACT_ATOMS: atom_id res chain seq x y z
N MET A 1 9.04 0.56 5.44
CA MET A 1 8.58 -0.63 4.69
C MET A 1 8.29 -0.21 3.26
N LYS A 2 8.38 -1.14 2.30
CA LYS A 2 8.03 -0.89 0.90
C LYS A 2 6.74 -1.60 0.55
N ILE A 3 5.91 -0.97 -0.29
CA ILE A 3 4.65 -1.55 -0.73
C ILE A 3 4.87 -2.29 -2.06
N GLU A 4 4.51 -3.57 -2.07
CA GLU A 4 4.52 -4.43 -3.25
C GLU A 4 3.16 -4.40 -3.95
N ALA A 5 3.19 -4.48 -5.27
CA ALA A 5 2.01 -4.64 -6.12
C ALA A 5 2.24 -5.77 -7.12
N ILE A 6 1.16 -6.42 -7.54
CA ILE A 6 1.19 -7.50 -8.53
C ILE A 6 0.63 -6.94 -9.84
N CYS A 7 1.32 -7.18 -10.95
CA CYS A 7 0.81 -6.77 -12.26
C CYS A 7 -0.28 -7.74 -12.74
N ASP A 8 -1.49 -7.24 -12.99
CA ASP A 8 -2.61 -8.05 -13.50
C ASP A 8 -2.35 -8.68 -14.89
N THR A 9 -1.38 -8.16 -15.64
CA THR A 9 -1.06 -8.69 -16.98
C THR A 9 -0.04 -9.83 -16.95
N CYS A 10 1.03 -9.71 -16.16
CA CYS A 10 2.12 -10.70 -16.16
C CYS A 10 2.29 -11.45 -14.83
N GLY A 11 1.51 -11.11 -13.80
CA GLY A 11 1.50 -11.75 -12.49
C GLY A 11 2.75 -11.50 -11.63
N ARG A 12 3.69 -10.66 -12.09
CA ARG A 12 4.92 -10.40 -11.35
C ARG A 12 4.73 -9.31 -10.30
N THR A 13 5.35 -9.52 -9.15
CA THR A 13 5.43 -8.54 -8.06
C THR A 13 6.49 -7.48 -8.35
N PHE A 14 6.16 -6.22 -8.12
CA PHE A 14 7.07 -5.08 -8.20
C PHE A 14 6.83 -4.13 -7.03
N LEU A 15 7.78 -3.23 -6.76
CA LEU A 15 7.60 -2.19 -5.74
C LEU A 15 6.84 -1.01 -6.34
N LEU A 16 5.83 -0.48 -5.64
CA LEU A 16 5.12 0.71 -6.11
C LEU A 16 6.05 1.92 -6.29
N SER A 17 7.14 2.00 -5.53
CA SER A 17 8.16 3.04 -5.73
C SER A 17 8.93 2.94 -7.05
N GLN A 18 8.92 1.79 -7.74
CA GLN A 18 9.62 1.57 -9.03
C GLN A 18 8.87 2.12 -10.24
N ILE A 19 7.63 2.59 -10.08
CA ILE A 19 6.76 3.01 -11.20
C ILE A 19 6.35 4.50 -11.10
N GLY A 20 7.06 5.25 -10.26
CA GLY A 20 6.87 6.69 -10.07
C GLY A 20 7.33 7.54 -11.25
N PRO A 21 7.24 8.88 -11.15
CA PRO A 21 7.48 9.80 -12.26
C PRO A 21 8.95 9.81 -12.66
N ASP A 22 9.84 9.55 -11.69
CA ASP A 22 11.28 9.46 -11.84
C ASP A 22 11.76 8.05 -12.24
N SER A 23 10.83 7.12 -12.53
CA SER A 23 11.19 5.78 -13.00
C SER A 23 11.41 5.74 -14.51
N ASP A 24 12.13 4.75 -15.00
CA ASP A 24 12.32 4.49 -16.44
C ASP A 24 11.01 4.06 -17.15
N ALA A 25 9.96 3.73 -16.39
CA ALA A 25 8.69 3.20 -16.91
C ALA A 25 7.47 3.78 -16.15
N PRO A 26 7.26 5.12 -16.15
CA PRO A 26 6.20 5.74 -15.38
C PRO A 26 4.83 5.26 -15.88
N GLY A 27 4.01 4.80 -14.94
CA GLY A 27 2.68 4.25 -15.27
C GLY A 27 2.71 2.96 -16.09
N ARG A 28 3.84 2.21 -16.10
CA ARG A 28 3.96 0.93 -16.78
C ARG A 28 4.56 -0.15 -15.89
N CYS A 29 4.19 -1.40 -16.14
CA CYS A 29 4.82 -2.53 -15.50
C CYS A 29 6.31 -2.60 -15.89
N PRO A 30 7.25 -2.65 -14.93
CA PRO A 30 8.69 -2.75 -15.20
C PRO A 30 9.10 -4.00 -15.96
N PHE A 31 8.27 -5.05 -15.95
CA PHE A 31 8.61 -6.35 -16.53
C PHE A 31 8.03 -6.61 -17.92
N CYS A 32 6.77 -6.22 -18.15
CA CYS A 32 6.06 -6.50 -19.41
C CYS A 32 5.67 -5.24 -20.19
N GLY A 33 5.88 -4.05 -19.63
CA GLY A 33 5.55 -2.78 -20.29
C GLY A 33 4.07 -2.45 -20.38
N ALA A 34 3.19 -3.28 -19.80
CA ALA A 34 1.75 -3.05 -19.71
C ALA A 34 1.46 -1.70 -19.05
N ARG A 35 0.51 -0.93 -19.60
CA ARG A 35 0.11 0.37 -19.05
C ARG A 35 -0.84 0.16 -17.87
N PHE A 36 -0.54 0.78 -16.75
CA PHE A 36 -1.51 0.95 -15.68
C PHE A 36 -2.56 2.00 -16.10
N ALA A 37 -3.74 2.00 -15.47
CA ALA A 37 -4.87 2.85 -15.88
C ALA A 37 -4.50 4.35 -15.96
N ARG A 38 -5.21 5.16 -16.75
CA ARG A 38 -4.83 6.58 -16.96
C ARG A 38 -4.95 7.47 -15.72
N HIS A 39 -5.75 7.09 -14.73
CA HIS A 39 -5.94 7.83 -13.48
C HIS A 39 -4.83 7.58 -12.45
N TYR A 40 -3.84 6.77 -12.81
CA TYR A 40 -2.84 6.19 -11.91
C TYR A 40 -1.65 7.12 -11.63
N SER A 41 -1.51 8.24 -12.33
CA SER A 41 -0.20 8.91 -12.44
C SER A 41 0.09 10.05 -11.46
N PRO A 42 -0.84 10.97 -11.11
CA PRO A 42 -0.45 12.14 -10.32
C PRO A 42 -0.44 11.89 -8.80
N VAL A 43 -1.50 11.26 -8.28
CA VAL A 43 -1.73 11.12 -6.83
C VAL A 43 -0.98 9.92 -6.25
N LEU A 44 -0.72 8.90 -7.06
CA LEU A 44 -0.18 7.62 -6.60
C LEU A 44 1.15 7.76 -5.87
N VAL A 45 2.06 8.59 -6.37
CA VAL A 45 3.43 8.65 -5.88
C VAL A 45 3.47 9.29 -4.49
N GLU A 46 2.70 10.36 -4.32
CA GLU A 46 2.50 11.01 -3.04
C GLU A 46 1.81 10.07 -2.06
N THR A 47 0.70 9.45 -2.46
CA THR A 47 -0.03 8.49 -1.60
C THR A 47 0.81 7.28 -1.21
N VAL A 48 1.62 6.72 -2.12
CA VAL A 48 2.53 5.61 -1.81
C VAL A 48 3.58 6.05 -0.80
N LYS A 49 4.18 7.24 -1.00
CA LYS A 49 5.16 7.78 -0.06
C LYS A 49 4.55 8.03 1.32
N GLU A 50 3.36 8.61 1.38
CA GLU A 50 2.61 8.83 2.62
C GLU A 50 2.30 7.52 3.33
N ALA A 51 1.83 6.51 2.60
CA ALA A 51 1.54 5.18 3.15
C ALA A 51 2.81 4.50 3.69
N GLU A 52 3.92 4.52 2.95
CA GLU A 52 5.21 3.95 3.40
C GLU A 52 5.71 4.63 4.68
N LEU A 53 5.58 5.96 4.79
CA LEU A 53 5.95 6.74 5.97
C LEU A 53 5.03 6.42 7.17
N ALA A 54 3.72 6.35 6.94
CA ALA A 54 2.74 6.05 7.97
C ALA A 54 2.97 4.65 8.58
N VAL A 55 3.18 3.64 7.73
CA VAL A 55 3.47 2.27 8.19
C VAL A 55 4.80 2.22 8.95
N ALA A 56 5.84 2.88 8.45
CA ALA A 56 7.13 2.93 9.16
C ALA A 56 7.00 3.56 10.55
N ARG A 57 6.22 4.64 10.67
CA ARG A 57 5.94 5.28 11.95
C ARG A 57 5.12 4.39 12.89
N ALA A 58 4.11 3.70 12.36
CA ALA A 58 3.29 2.76 13.13
C ALA A 58 4.14 1.63 13.73
N VAL A 59 5.02 1.01 12.92
CA VAL A 59 5.96 -0.03 13.39
C VAL A 59 6.84 0.48 14.53
N LEU A 60 7.40 1.69 14.40
CA LEU A 60 8.25 2.28 15.43
C LEU A 60 7.50 2.50 16.75
N VAL A 61 6.29 3.06 16.68
CA VAL A 61 5.48 3.35 17.87
C VAL A 61 4.97 2.07 18.53
N LEU A 62 4.49 1.09 17.74
CA LEU A 62 4.03 -0.20 18.26
C LEU A 62 5.18 -1.00 18.87
N GLY A 63 6.35 -1.00 18.24
CA GLY A 63 7.55 -1.65 18.79
C GLY A 63 7.95 -1.03 20.13
N ARG A 64 7.85 0.29 20.27
CA ARG A 64 8.09 0.97 21.55
C ARG A 64 7.07 0.55 22.61
N LEU A 65 5.77 0.46 22.27
CA LEU A 65 4.74 0.01 23.21
C LEU A 65 4.97 -1.45 23.66
N GLN A 66 5.36 -2.33 22.74
CA GLN A 66 5.71 -3.72 23.07
C GLN A 66 6.93 -3.83 23.99
N SER A 67 7.90 -2.91 23.87
CA SER A 67 9.08 -2.92 24.73
C SER A 67 8.83 -2.44 26.17
N MET A 68 7.62 -1.94 26.47
CA MET A 68 7.30 -1.45 27.81
C MET A 68 6.79 -2.60 28.70
N GLU A 69 7.31 -2.69 29.92
CA GLU A 69 6.76 -3.56 30.97
C GLU A 69 5.41 -3.02 31.43
N THR A 70 4.35 -3.51 30.80
CA THR A 70 2.99 -2.95 30.93
C THR A 70 2.00 -3.89 31.59
N GLY A 71 2.36 -5.17 31.77
CA GLY A 71 1.45 -6.19 32.27
C GLY A 71 0.35 -6.57 31.27
N PHE A 72 0.47 -6.17 30.01
CA PHE A 72 -0.39 -6.59 28.91
C PHE A 72 0.46 -6.93 27.67
N ASP A 73 -0.07 -7.83 26.84
CA ASP A 73 0.49 -8.13 25.54
C ASP A 73 -0.34 -7.47 24.43
N ILE A 74 0.35 -6.92 23.43
CA ILE A 74 -0.31 -6.34 22.26
C ILE A 74 -0.55 -7.47 21.25
N ASP A 75 -1.83 -7.71 20.95
CA ASP A 75 -2.24 -8.67 19.92
C ASP A 75 -2.01 -8.08 18.50
N ILE A 76 -0.78 -8.23 18.00
CA ILE A 76 -0.37 -7.71 16.69
C ILE A 76 -1.09 -8.42 15.55
N GLU A 77 -1.32 -9.72 15.65
CA GLU A 77 -2.00 -10.49 14.59
C GLU A 77 -3.45 -10.00 14.41
N LYS A 78 -4.15 -9.75 15.50
CA LYS A 78 -5.49 -9.16 15.45
C LYS A 78 -5.47 -7.72 14.92
N LEU A 79 -4.47 -6.93 15.29
CA LEU A 79 -4.31 -5.58 14.75
C LEU A 79 -4.10 -5.59 13.23
N LEU A 80 -3.21 -6.44 12.72
CA LEU A 80 -2.89 -6.56 11.30
C LEU A 80 -4.07 -7.08 10.48
N SER A 81 -4.80 -8.08 10.99
CA SER A 81 -6.01 -8.59 10.34
C SER A 81 -7.11 -7.52 10.26
N THR A 82 -7.35 -6.79 11.36
CA THR A 82 -8.31 -5.68 11.39
C THR A 82 -7.91 -4.56 10.41
N LEU A 83 -6.61 -4.21 10.35
CA LEU A 83 -6.11 -3.22 9.41
C LEU A 83 -6.37 -3.65 7.95
N ALA A 84 -6.08 -4.91 7.63
CA ALA A 84 -6.31 -5.45 6.29
C ALA A 84 -7.79 -5.42 5.89
N GLU A 85 -8.70 -5.71 6.82
CA GLU A 85 -10.15 -5.60 6.60
C GLU A 85 -10.59 -4.16 6.33
N GLN A 86 -10.10 -3.19 7.12
CA GLN A 86 -10.45 -1.78 6.94
C GLN A 86 -9.95 -1.22 5.61
N VAL A 87 -8.74 -1.58 5.18
CA VAL A 87 -8.18 -1.18 3.88
C VAL A 87 -9.03 -1.74 2.73
N ARG A 88 -9.40 -3.03 2.78
CA ARG A 88 -10.28 -3.64 1.76
C ARG A 88 -11.68 -3.02 1.75
N ALA A 89 -12.24 -2.68 2.90
CA ALA A 89 -13.54 -2.02 2.97
C ALA A 89 -13.54 -0.63 2.30
N HIS A 90 -12.40 0.05 2.28
CA HIS A 90 -12.23 1.35 1.60
C HIS A 90 -12.24 1.25 0.06
N GLU A 91 -12.03 0.07 -0.54
CA GLU A 91 -12.15 -0.12 -2.00
C GLU A 91 -13.61 -0.07 -2.48
N VAL A 92 -14.60 -0.19 -1.59
CA VAL A 92 -16.04 -0.28 -1.93
C VAL A 92 -16.81 1.00 -1.57
N PRO A 93 -16.54 2.14 -2.24
CA PRO A 93 -17.64 3.02 -2.62
C PRO A 93 -17.41 3.68 -3.99
N SER A 94 -17.56 2.92 -5.08
CA SER A 94 -17.74 3.52 -6.43
C SER A 94 -18.64 2.68 -7.34
N LYS A 95 -19.73 2.12 -6.80
CA LYS A 95 -20.89 1.78 -7.63
C LYS A 95 -21.74 3.04 -7.78
N SER A 96 -21.41 3.89 -8.74
CA SER A 96 -22.31 4.93 -9.21
C SER A 96 -23.58 4.26 -9.77
N PRO A 97 -24.80 4.64 -9.36
CA PRO A 97 -26.00 4.14 -10.02
C PRO A 97 -26.05 4.75 -11.43
N SER A 98 -25.98 3.90 -12.45
CA SER A 98 -26.23 4.29 -13.84
C SER A 98 -27.64 4.88 -13.94
N ARG A 99 -27.71 6.11 -14.44
CA ARG A 99 -28.96 6.80 -14.75
C ARG A 99 -29.27 6.65 -16.23
#